data_AF-E8WXW0-F1
#
_entry.id   AF-E8WXW0-F1
#
_cell.length_a   1.000
_cell.length_b   1.000
_cell.length_c   1.000
_cell.angle_alpha   90.00
_cell.angle_beta   90.00
_cell.angle_gamma   90.00
#
_symmetry.space_group_name_H-M   'P 1'
#
loop_
_entity.id
_entity.type
_entity.pdbx_description
1 polymer ?
#
loop_
_entity_poly.entity_id
_entity_poly.type
_entity_poly.pdbx_seq_one_letter_code
_entity_poly.pdbx_strand_id
1 'polypeptide(L)'
;MNESAKVLLIGNDKAHLEARAEVLTYFWSVATAALDQSEAPVLETDLVVLCHTLPEAERQEWVTRIRHEVPHMLIVKMNGYDSGPHAGADATVDVENGPGALVSTIYELLTERGLSSRAWPENQRERFLVGVH
;
A
#
# COMPACT_ATOMS: atom_id res chain seq x y z
N MET A 1 1.10 24.37 4.13
CA MET A 1 0.48 23.34 3.27
C MET A 1 0.80 22.01 3.93
N ASN A 2 -0.20 21.18 4.25
CA ASN A 2 0.09 19.83 4.73
C ASN A 2 0.70 19.04 3.57
N GLU A 3 1.86 18.43 3.80
CA GLU A 3 2.44 17.49 2.84
C GLU A 3 1.52 16.26 2.74
N SER A 4 1.34 15.76 1.52
CA SER A 4 0.58 14.53 1.30
C SER A 4 1.34 13.34 1.88
N ALA A 5 0.64 12.38 2.47
CA ALA A 5 1.26 11.15 2.97
C ALA A 5 2.11 10.46 1.89
N LYS A 6 3.19 9.82 2.34
CA LYS A 6 4.17 9.11 1.53
C LYS A 6 3.90 7.61 1.59
N VAL A 7 3.59 7.03 0.43
CA VAL A 7 3.29 5.60 0.26
C VAL A 7 4.42 4.93 -0.49
N LEU A 8 4.94 3.82 0.03
CA LEU A 8 5.94 2.99 -0.64
C LEU A 8 5.32 1.68 -1.11
N LEU A 9 5.40 1.39 -2.41
CA LEU A 9 5.02 0.10 -2.98
C LEU A 9 6.24 -0.80 -3.10
N ILE A 10 6.19 -2.01 -2.54
CA ILE A 10 7.25 -3.02 -2.68
C ILE A 10 6.72 -4.21 -3.49
N GLY A 11 7.47 -4.64 -4.50
CA GLY A 11 7.08 -5.70 -5.44
C GLY A 11 8.28 -6.34 -6.15
N ASN A 12 8.06 -7.41 -6.91
CA ASN A 12 9.07 -7.99 -7.81
C ASN A 12 8.77 -7.73 -9.30
N ASP A 13 7.55 -7.30 -9.63
CA ASP A 13 7.14 -6.97 -10.99
C ASP A 13 6.98 -5.46 -11.13
N LYS A 14 7.90 -4.87 -11.91
CA LYS A 14 7.96 -3.44 -12.16
C LYS A 14 6.71 -2.89 -12.87
N ALA A 15 6.16 -3.60 -13.85
CA ALA A 15 4.98 -3.13 -14.59
C ALA A 15 3.76 -3.05 -13.67
N HIS A 16 3.61 -4.05 -12.81
CA HIS A 16 2.55 -4.08 -11.80
C HIS A 16 2.71 -3.01 -10.71
N LEU A 17 3.95 -2.64 -10.35
CA LEU A 17 4.23 -1.54 -9.44
C LEU A 17 3.90 -0.19 -10.07
N GLU A 18 4.35 0.05 -11.31
CA GLU A 18 4.13 1.30 -12.05
C GLU A 18 2.64 1.55 -12.28
N ALA A 19 1.88 0.53 -12.72
CA ALA A 19 0.43 0.65 -12.92
C ALA A 19 -0.33 1.02 -11.64
N ARG A 20 0.11 0.49 -10.48
CA ARG A 20 -0.48 0.85 -9.18
C ARG A 20 -0.06 2.24 -8.73
N ALA A 21 1.21 2.59 -8.91
CA ALA A 21 1.71 3.91 -8.59
C ALA A 21 0.96 4.99 -9.38
N GLU A 22 0.67 4.75 -10.66
CA GLU A 22 -0.12 5.66 -11.48
C GLU A 22 -1.48 5.98 -10.84
N VAL A 23 -2.19 4.97 -10.33
CA VAL A 23 -3.48 5.18 -9.63
C VAL A 23 -3.30 5.88 -8.27
N LEU A 24 -2.28 5.51 -7.50
CA LEU A 24 -2.10 6.02 -6.14
C LEU A 24 -1.50 7.44 -6.10
N THR A 25 -0.73 7.84 -7.11
CA THR A 25 -0.11 9.18 -7.20
C THR A 25 -1.12 10.31 -7.36
N TYR A 26 -2.35 10.00 -7.77
CA TYR A 26 -3.46 10.95 -7.72
C TYR A 26 -3.77 11.43 -6.30
N PHE A 27 -3.54 10.58 -5.29
CA PHE A 27 -3.94 10.82 -3.90
C PHE A 27 -2.76 11.09 -2.96
N TRP A 28 -1.61 10.44 -3.21
CA TRP A 28 -0.46 10.42 -2.29
C TRP A 28 0.87 10.62 -3.02
N SER A 29 1.93 10.88 -2.25
CA SER A 29 3.30 10.82 -2.78
C SER A 29 3.74 9.36 -2.81
N VAL A 30 3.94 8.78 -3.98
CA VAL A 30 4.22 7.35 -4.12
C VAL A 30 5.65 7.09 -4.57
N ALA A 31 6.35 6.20 -3.87
CA ALA A 31 7.61 5.60 -4.31
C ALA A 31 7.41 4.10 -4.57
N THR A 32 8.24 3.53 -5.44
CA THR A 32 8.25 2.09 -5.73
C THR A 32 9.62 1.51 -5.46
N ALA A 33 9.69 0.35 -4.82
CA ALA A 33 10.91 -0.43 -4.65
C ALA A 33 10.70 -1.83 -5.24
N ALA A 34 11.47 -2.14 -6.28
CA ALA A 34 11.62 -3.51 -6.73
C ALA A 34 12.72 -4.18 -5.88
N LEU A 35 12.52 -5.45 -5.49
CA LEU A 35 13.43 -6.17 -4.59
C LEU A 35 14.87 -6.31 -5.10
N ASP A 36 15.10 -6.09 -6.40
CA ASP A 36 16.43 -6.05 -7.02
C ASP A 36 17.22 -4.77 -6.70
N GLN A 37 16.60 -3.76 -6.08
CA GLN A 37 17.21 -2.50 -5.68
C GLN A 37 17.33 -2.45 -4.15
N SER A 38 18.53 -2.76 -3.66
CA SER A 38 18.85 -2.75 -2.23
C SER A 38 18.65 -1.36 -1.64
N GLU A 39 17.89 -1.29 -0.55
CA GLU A 39 17.51 -0.09 0.22
C GLU A 39 16.26 0.63 -0.29
N ALA A 40 15.09 0.06 0.03
CA ALA A 40 13.84 0.79 -0.03
C ALA A 40 13.84 1.89 1.06
N PRO A 41 13.40 3.14 0.77
CA PRO A 41 13.43 4.26 1.71
C PRO A 41 12.31 4.18 2.77
N VAL A 42 12.23 3.05 3.47
CA VAL A 42 11.16 2.73 4.44
C VAL A 42 11.10 3.75 5.58
N LEU A 43 12.23 4.35 5.97
CA LEU A 43 12.29 5.28 7.10
C LEU A 43 11.60 6.63 6.82
N GLU A 44 11.38 6.98 5.56
CA GLU A 44 10.79 8.27 5.17
C GLU A 44 9.34 8.17 4.74
N THR A 45 8.72 7.00 4.86
CA THR A 45 7.35 6.74 4.39
C THR A 45 6.35 6.71 5.54
N ASP A 46 5.08 6.96 5.24
CA ASP A 46 3.99 6.86 6.23
C ASP A 46 3.30 5.48 6.18
N LEU A 47 3.30 4.86 4.99
CA LEU A 47 2.66 3.58 4.73
C LEU A 47 3.44 2.78 3.69
N VAL A 48 3.58 1.47 3.93
CA VAL A 48 4.15 0.50 3.00
C VAL A 48 3.05 -0.43 2.48
N VAL A 49 3.00 -0.63 1.17
CA VAL A 49 2.18 -1.65 0.52
C VAL A 49 3.08 -2.75 0.00
N LEU A 50 2.88 -3.98 0.51
CA LEU A 50 3.54 -5.18 0.03
C LEU A 50 2.68 -5.79 -1.07
N CYS A 51 3.13 -5.71 -2.32
CA CYS A 51 2.38 -6.18 -3.47
C CYS A 51 2.32 -7.70 -3.52
N HIS A 52 1.21 -8.22 -4.02
CA HIS A 52 0.97 -9.66 -4.20
C HIS A 52 1.95 -10.34 -5.18
N THR A 53 2.72 -9.55 -5.93
CA THR A 53 3.71 -10.05 -6.88
C THR A 53 4.91 -10.66 -6.14
N LEU A 54 5.23 -10.15 -4.94
CA LEU A 54 6.15 -10.81 -4.00
C LEU A 54 5.59 -12.14 -3.53
N PRO A 55 6.37 -13.23 -3.44
CA PRO A 55 5.94 -14.44 -2.74
C PRO A 55 5.53 -14.16 -1.28
N GLU A 56 4.55 -14.90 -0.76
CA GLU A 56 4.05 -14.71 0.62
C GLU A 56 5.14 -14.76 1.69
N ALA A 57 6.11 -15.66 1.56
CA ALA A 57 7.22 -15.75 2.49
C ALA A 57 8.02 -14.44 2.54
N GLU A 58 8.32 -13.86 1.37
CA GLU A 58 9.03 -12.58 1.26
C GLU A 58 8.17 -11.42 1.78
N ARG A 59 6.87 -11.40 1.50
CA ARG A 59 5.95 -10.42 2.10
C ARG A 59 6.02 -10.49 3.62
N GLN A 60 5.99 -11.70 4.19
CA GLN A 60 6.06 -11.88 5.64
C GLN A 60 7.41 -11.45 6.22
N GLU A 61 8.52 -11.73 5.54
CA GLU A 61 9.84 -11.24 5.93
C GLU A 61 9.89 -9.70 5.98
N TRP A 62 9.30 -9.04 4.99
CA TRP A 62 9.16 -7.58 5.00
C TRP A 62 8.31 -7.07 6.16
N VAL A 63 7.16 -7.70 6.44
CA VAL A 63 6.33 -7.33 7.59
C VAL A 63 7.14 -7.42 8.88
N THR A 64 7.82 -8.55 9.10
CA THR A 64 8.65 -8.78 10.30
C THR A 64 9.76 -7.74 10.40
N ARG A 65 10.45 -7.46 9.30
CA ARG A 65 11.53 -6.47 9.25
C ARG A 65 11.03 -5.06 9.56
N ILE A 66 9.97 -4.60 8.88
CA ILE A 66 9.39 -3.26 9.09
C ILE A 66 8.91 -3.13 10.52
N ARG A 67 8.25 -4.15 11.09
CA ARG A 67 7.79 -4.11 12.48
C ARG A 67 8.93 -4.03 13.49
N HIS A 68 10.08 -4.63 13.17
CA HIS A 68 11.27 -4.55 14.00
C HIS A 68 11.97 -3.18 13.91
N GLU A 69 12.12 -2.64 12.70
CA GLU A 69 12.86 -1.39 12.45
C GLU A 69 12.01 -0.13 12.70
N VAL A 70 10.72 -0.17 12.32
CA VAL A 70 9.78 0.96 12.38
C VAL A 70 8.41 0.47 12.87
N PRO A 71 8.23 0.19 14.17
CA PRO A 71 7.04 -0.47 14.72
C PRO A 71 5.71 0.24 14.38
N HIS A 72 5.74 1.56 14.22
CA HIS A 72 4.56 2.40 13.99
C HIS A 72 4.17 2.57 12.52
N MET A 73 4.99 2.11 11.58
CA MET A 73 4.75 2.20 10.13
C MET A 73 3.44 1.51 9.76
N LEU A 74 2.61 2.12 8.92
CA LEU A 74 1.43 1.41 8.41
C LEU A 74 1.84 0.40 7.34
N ILE A 75 1.27 -0.81 7.39
CA ILE A 75 1.57 -1.89 6.46
C ILE A 75 0.27 -2.42 5.87
N VAL A 76 0.13 -2.33 4.56
CA VAL A 76 -0.92 -2.99 3.79
C VAL A 76 -0.30 -4.17 3.05
N LYS A 77 -0.80 -5.39 3.28
CA LYS A 77 -0.37 -6.58 2.55
C LYS A 77 -1.39 -6.91 1.46
N MET A 78 -0.97 -6.96 0.21
CA MET A 78 -1.84 -7.45 -0.87
C MET A 78 -1.75 -8.97 -0.96
N ASN A 79 -2.89 -9.65 -0.93
CA ASN A 79 -2.96 -11.10 -1.08
C ASN A 79 -3.14 -11.46 -2.57
N GLY A 80 -2.29 -12.37 -3.05
CA GLY A 80 -2.44 -13.04 -4.33
C GLY A 80 -3.04 -14.44 -4.17
N TYR A 81 -2.75 -15.32 -5.13
CA TYR A 81 -3.15 -16.73 -5.05
C TYR A 81 -2.49 -17.50 -3.89
N ASP A 82 -1.35 -17.01 -3.39
CA ASP A 82 -0.59 -17.56 -2.28
C ASP A 82 -0.92 -16.84 -0.96
N SER A 83 -2.20 -16.69 -0.63
CA SER A 83 -2.60 -15.96 0.58
C SER A 83 -2.11 -16.66 1.85
N GLY A 84 -1.36 -15.93 2.67
CA GLY A 84 -0.95 -16.34 4.00
C GLY A 84 -1.51 -15.42 5.09
N PRO A 85 -1.23 -15.72 6.36
CA PRO A 85 -1.85 -15.05 7.50
C PRO A 85 -1.58 -13.54 7.54
N HIS A 86 -2.47 -12.80 8.19
CA HIS A 86 -2.38 -11.34 8.36
C HIS A 86 -1.12 -10.88 9.13
N ALA A 87 -0.59 -11.76 9.99
CA ALA A 87 0.72 -11.74 10.68
C ALA A 87 1.47 -10.40 10.78
N GLY A 88 0.81 -9.38 11.34
CA GLY A 88 1.41 -8.10 11.69
C GLY A 88 1.24 -6.97 10.67
N ALA A 89 0.62 -7.20 9.51
CA ALA A 89 0.12 -6.08 8.69
C ALA A 89 -0.99 -5.31 9.45
N ASP A 90 -1.26 -4.06 9.08
CA ASP A 90 -2.40 -3.29 9.60
C ASP A 90 -3.68 -3.56 8.80
N ALA A 91 -3.54 -3.88 7.52
CA ALA A 91 -4.64 -4.33 6.68
C ALA A 91 -4.19 -5.30 5.58
N THR A 92 -5.14 -6.05 5.04
CA THR A 92 -4.95 -6.92 3.88
C THR A 92 -5.94 -6.60 2.77
N VAL A 93 -5.48 -6.67 1.52
CA VAL A 93 -6.34 -6.44 0.34
C VAL A 93 -6.15 -7.55 -0.67
N ASP A 94 -7.23 -8.24 -1.02
CA ASP A 94 -7.20 -9.27 -2.06
C ASP A 94 -7.20 -8.62 -3.46
N VAL A 95 -6.37 -9.14 -4.36
CA VAL A 95 -6.24 -8.62 -5.74
C VAL A 95 -7.56 -8.65 -6.53
N GLU A 96 -8.44 -9.58 -6.21
CA GLU A 96 -9.75 -9.77 -6.86
C GLU A 96 -10.71 -8.60 -6.61
N ASN A 97 -10.50 -7.85 -5.52
CA ASN A 97 -11.30 -6.67 -5.16
C ASN A 97 -10.92 -5.42 -5.97
N GLY A 98 -9.93 -5.53 -6.86
CA GLY A 98 -9.51 -4.48 -7.77
C GLY A 98 -8.78 -3.30 -7.10
N PRO A 99 -8.45 -2.26 -7.88
CA PRO A 99 -7.65 -1.13 -7.39
C PRO A 99 -8.41 -0.23 -6.40
N GLY A 100 -9.75 -0.17 -6.48
CA GLY A 100 -10.57 0.64 -5.58
C GLY A 100 -10.43 0.21 -4.12
N ALA A 101 -10.39 -1.10 -3.86
CA ALA A 101 -10.21 -1.64 -2.52
C ALA A 101 -8.86 -1.24 -1.91
N LEU A 102 -7.78 -1.25 -2.70
CA LEU A 102 -6.47 -0.79 -2.23
C LEU A 102 -6.51 0.69 -1.84
N VAL A 103 -7.14 1.53 -2.68
CA VAL A 103 -7.26 2.97 -2.44
C VAL A 103 -8.09 3.24 -1.18
N SER A 104 -9.24 2.58 -1.01
CA SER A 104 -10.10 2.76 0.16
C SER A 104 -9.39 2.34 1.45
N THR A 105 -8.71 1.18 1.45
CA THR A 105 -7.96 0.70 2.61
C THR A 105 -6.84 1.66 3.01
N ILE A 106 -6.06 2.17 2.05
CA ILE A 106 -5.00 3.16 2.33
C ILE A 106 -5.62 4.45 2.89
N TYR A 107 -6.73 4.91 2.31
CA TYR A 107 -7.42 6.12 2.75
C TYR A 107 -7.91 6.01 4.19
N GLU A 108 -8.55 4.89 4.54
CA GLU A 108 -9.04 4.61 5.90
C GLU A 108 -7.89 4.64 6.91
N LEU A 109 -6.82 3.87 6.67
CA LEU A 109 -5.67 3.78 7.59
C LEU A 109 -4.97 5.13 7.80
N LEU A 110 -4.77 5.90 6.72
CA LEU A 110 -4.12 7.21 6.83
C LEU A 110 -5.03 8.23 7.53
N THR A 111 -6.34 8.19 7.28
CA THR A 111 -7.30 9.08 7.94
C THR A 111 -7.37 8.81 9.45
N GLU A 112 -7.36 7.56 9.87
CA GLU A 112 -7.31 7.16 11.29
C GLU A 112 -6.07 7.70 12.01
N ARG A 113 -4.95 7.88 11.28
CA ARG A 113 -3.72 8.50 11.79
C ARG A 113 -3.68 10.03 11.65
N GLY A 114 -4.74 10.66 11.14
CA GLY A 114 -4.77 12.10 10.88
C GLY A 114 -3.84 12.55 9.74
N LEU A 115 -3.38 11.61 8.90
CA LEU A 115 -2.52 11.89 7.77
C LEU A 115 -3.36 12.31 6.56
N SER A 116 -2.88 13.32 5.84
CA SER A 116 -3.64 13.96 4.78
C SER A 116 -3.44 13.24 3.44
N SER A 117 -4.55 12.89 2.77
CA SER A 117 -4.57 12.63 1.34
C SER A 117 -4.75 13.95 0.57
N ARG A 118 -4.33 13.99 -0.70
CA ARG A 118 -4.82 15.04 -1.61
C ARG A 118 -6.33 14.89 -1.74
N ALA A 119 -7.04 16.01 -1.86
CA ALA A 119 -8.50 16.02 -1.94
C ALA A 119 -8.99 14.99 -2.98
N TRP A 120 -9.84 14.08 -2.52
CA TRP A 120 -10.48 13.11 -3.40
C TRP A 120 -11.28 13.85 -4.47
N PRO A 121 -11.08 13.60 -5.77
CA PRO A 121 -11.91 14.22 -6.80
C PRO A 121 -13.37 13.80 -6.59
N GLU A 122 -14.26 14.74 -6.23
CA GLU A 122 -15.66 14.43 -5.86
C GLU A 122 -16.36 13.57 -6.92
N ASN A 123 -15.99 13.75 -8.19
CA ASN A 123 -16.50 13.01 -9.34
C ASN A 123 -15.99 11.56 -9.49
N GLN A 124 -15.02 11.10 -8.68
CA GLN A 124 -14.50 9.73 -8.74
C GLN A 124 -14.84 8.89 -7.52
N ARG A 125 -15.43 9.50 -6.48
CA ARG A 125 -15.76 8.81 -5.22
C ARG A 125 -16.76 7.67 -5.42
N GLU A 126 -17.77 7.90 -6.26
CA GLU A 126 -18.76 6.88 -6.62
C GLU A 126 -18.18 5.76 -7.49
N ARG A 127 -17.10 6.03 -8.23
CA ARG A 127 -16.51 5.05 -9.16
C ARG A 127 -15.67 3.97 -8.47
N PHE A 128 -15.12 4.27 -7.29
CA PHE A 128 -14.26 3.35 -6.54
C PHE A 128 -14.91 2.76 -5.29
N LEU A 129 -16.02 3.35 -4.80
CA LEU A 129 -16.78 2.84 -3.64
C LEU A 129 -17.91 1.88 -4.02
N VAL A 130 -18.26 1.74 -5.30
CA VAL A 130 -19.25 0.78 -5.77
C VAL A 130 -18.58 -0.60 -5.91
N GLY A 131 -18.49 -1.29 -4.79
CA GLY A 131 -17.92 -2.63 -4.69
C GLY A 131 -18.01 -3.25 -3.28
N VAL A 132 -18.42 -2.47 -2.28
CA VAL A 132 -18.66 -2.96 -0.92
C VAL A 132 -20.18 -3.11 -0.71
N HIS A 133 -20.72 -4.26 -1.10
CA HIS A 133 -22.03 -4.73 -0.64
C HIS A 133 -22.02 -6.24 -0.44
#